data_AF-A0A368KVU9-F1
#
_entry.id   AF-A0A368KVU9-F1
#
_cell.length_a   1.000
_cell.length_b   1.000
_cell.length_c   1.000
_cell.angle_alpha   90.00
_cell.angle_beta   90.00
_cell.angle_gamma   90.00
#
_symmetry.space_group_name_H-M   'P 1'
#
loop_
_entity.id
_entity.type
_entity.pdbx_description
1 polymer ?
#
loop_
_entity_poly.entity_id
_entity_poly.type
_entity_poly.pdbx_seq_one_letter_code
_entity_poly.pdbx_strand_id
1 'polypeptide(L)'
;MKYSLTGTGSDGKPVSQVVDFPDEAAVRAYADWKGFAVTKITLLPDQTTEIPLDNQPRPPTTECDRLKANATICYFCASAFLIAGILSVPLPVIFPVLLISTALFLFSIGASYRIGARVRTAITEQSHH
;
A
#
# COMPACT_ATOMS: atom_id res chain seq x y z
N MET A 1 -9.56 8.21 10.17
CA MET A 1 -9.04 8.53 11.52
C MET A 1 -9.86 7.71 12.50
N LYS A 2 -9.21 7.15 13.53
CA LYS A 2 -9.94 6.31 14.51
C LYS A 2 -10.56 7.18 15.60
N TYR A 3 -11.85 7.01 15.83
CA TYR A 3 -12.59 7.64 16.91
C TYR A 3 -13.15 6.56 17.84
N SER A 4 -13.06 6.76 19.14
CA SER A 4 -13.81 5.99 20.13
C SER A 4 -15.15 6.68 20.36
N LEU A 5 -16.21 5.94 20.05
CA LEU A 5 -17.59 6.30 20.29
C LEU A 5 -18.06 5.58 21.56
N THR A 6 -18.50 6.34 22.56
CA THR A 6 -19.14 5.80 23.76
C THR A 6 -20.53 6.39 23.91
N GLY A 7 -21.52 5.54 24.18
CA GLY A 7 -22.91 5.95 24.26
C GLY A 7 -23.82 4.85 24.77
N THR A 8 -25.12 5.02 24.54
CA THR A 8 -26.15 4.04 24.87
C THR A 8 -26.92 3.69 23.61
N GLY A 9 -27.02 2.40 23.29
CA GLY A 9 -27.82 1.94 22.18
C GLY A 9 -29.31 2.10 22.46
N SER A 10 -30.14 2.08 21.41
CA SER A 10 -31.60 2.09 21.49
C SER A 10 -32.18 1.04 22.44
N ASP A 11 -31.45 -0.07 22.64
CA ASP A 11 -31.83 -1.18 23.51
C ASP A 11 -31.46 -0.94 24.99
N GLY A 12 -31.03 0.28 25.34
CA GLY A 12 -30.62 0.68 26.69
C GLY A 12 -29.25 0.14 27.12
N LYS A 13 -28.53 -0.56 26.25
CA LYS A 13 -27.21 -1.14 26.55
C LYS A 13 -26.09 -0.13 26.31
N PRO A 14 -25.05 -0.10 27.17
CA PRO A 14 -23.87 0.72 26.91
C PRO A 14 -23.15 0.22 25.65
N VAL A 15 -22.83 1.15 24.75
CA VAL A 15 -22.09 0.89 23.51
C VAL A 15 -20.78 1.63 23.60
N SER A 16 -19.67 0.89 23.44
CA SER A 16 -18.33 1.45 23.28
C SER A 16 -17.71 0.80 22.06
N GLN A 17 -17.49 1.59 21.02
CA GLN A 17 -16.98 1.11 19.74
C GLN A 17 -15.92 2.05 19.20
N VAL A 18 -14.85 1.50 18.64
CA VAL A 18 -13.90 2.26 17.84
C VAL A 18 -14.35 2.22 16.38
N VAL A 19 -14.48 3.39 15.78
CA VAL A 19 -14.94 3.59 14.40
C VAL A 19 -13.91 4.37 13.61
N ASP A 20 -13.77 4.07 12.32
CA ASP A 20 -12.84 4.77 11.43
C ASP A 20 -13.63 5.69 10.49
N PHE A 21 -13.47 7.00 10.68
CA PHE A 21 -14.19 8.02 9.93
C PHE A 21 -13.27 9.20 9.60
N PRO A 22 -13.60 10.00 8.58
CA PRO A 22 -12.77 11.15 8.19
C PRO A 22 -12.81 12.27 9.24
N ASP A 23 -13.93 12.45 9.92
CA ASP A 23 -14.17 13.52 10.88
C ASP A 23 -15.22 13.14 11.96
N GLU A 24 -15.33 13.95 13.02
CA GLU A 24 -16.30 13.72 14.09
C GLU A 24 -17.75 13.84 13.63
N ALA A 25 -18.03 14.63 12.57
CA ALA A 25 -19.39 14.77 12.05
C ALA A 25 -19.88 13.48 11.40
N ALA A 26 -19.01 12.77 10.66
CA ALA A 26 -19.33 11.45 10.12
C ALA A 26 -19.56 10.40 11.23
N VAL A 27 -18.82 10.49 12.35
CA VAL A 27 -19.02 9.62 13.52
C VAL A 27 -20.41 9.84 14.15
N ARG A 28 -20.85 11.10 14.26
CA ARG A 28 -22.20 11.42 14.77
C ARG A 28 -23.28 10.93 13.82
N ALA A 29 -23.16 11.17 12.53
CA ALA A 29 -24.11 10.68 11.54
C ALA A 29 -24.22 9.14 11.55
N TYR A 30 -23.10 8.43 11.74
CA TYR A 30 -23.10 6.99 11.92
C TYR A 30 -23.83 6.54 13.19
N ALA A 31 -23.58 7.22 14.31
CA ALA A 31 -24.25 6.92 15.57
C ALA A 31 -25.76 7.16 15.49
N ASP A 32 -26.18 8.27 14.87
CA ASP A 32 -27.59 8.59 14.64
C ASP A 32 -28.25 7.54 13.74
N TRP A 33 -27.58 7.12 12.66
CA TRP A 33 -28.08 6.05 11.78
C TRP A 33 -28.22 4.70 12.51
N LYS A 34 -27.32 4.41 13.45
CA LYS A 34 -27.37 3.19 14.28
C LYS A 34 -28.32 3.29 15.48
N GLY A 35 -28.90 4.47 15.75
CA GLY A 35 -29.75 4.68 16.93
C GLY A 35 -28.96 4.67 18.25
N PHE A 36 -27.72 5.16 18.22
CA PHE A 36 -26.88 5.30 19.41
C PHE A 36 -26.97 6.70 19.98
N ALA A 37 -27.37 6.83 21.25
CA ALA A 37 -27.26 8.07 22.00
C ALA A 37 -25.80 8.29 22.42
N VAL A 38 -25.10 9.17 21.70
CA VAL A 38 -23.67 9.40 21.91
C VAL A 38 -23.42 10.21 23.17
N THR A 39 -22.64 9.66 24.10
CA THR A 39 -22.19 10.38 25.31
C THR A 39 -20.83 11.03 25.10
N LYS A 40 -19.93 10.37 24.34
CA LYS A 40 -18.57 10.85 24.10
C LYS A 40 -18.03 10.37 22.76
N ILE A 41 -17.41 11.28 22.03
CA ILE A 41 -16.56 10.97 20.87
C ILE A 41 -15.15 11.42 21.25
N THR A 42 -14.19 10.53 21.14
CA THR A 42 -12.78 10.85 21.39
C THR A 42 -11.98 10.44 20.18
N LEU A 43 -11.25 11.36 19.56
CA LEU A 43 -10.25 11.01 18.57
C LEU A 43 -9.19 10.14 19.26
N LEU A 44 -9.05 8.90 18.81
CA LEU A 44 -7.94 8.08 19.25
C LEU A 44 -6.70 8.58 18.52
N PRO A 45 -5.58 8.81 19.23
CA PRO A 45 -4.31 9.01 18.55
C PRO A 45 -4.11 7.79 17.65
N ASP A 46 -3.69 8.05 16.41
CA ASP A 46 -3.45 7.00 15.44
C ASP A 46 -2.48 6.00 16.07
N GLN A 47 -3.00 4.87 16.54
CA GLN A 47 -2.22 3.65 16.70
C GLN A 47 -1.95 3.09 15.29
N THR A 48 -1.47 3.93 14.38
CA THR A 48 -0.43 3.50 13.48
C THR A 48 0.70 3.19 14.42
N THR A 49 0.75 1.93 14.84
CA THR A 49 1.83 1.38 15.64
C THR A 49 3.12 1.83 14.95
N GLU A 50 3.77 2.87 15.46
CA GLU A 50 5.21 2.86 15.60
C GLU A 50 5.49 1.62 16.43
N ILE A 51 5.43 0.46 15.78
CA ILE A 51 6.26 -0.64 16.18
C ILE A 51 7.65 0.00 16.07
N PRO A 52 8.42 0.12 17.16
CA PRO A 52 9.83 0.38 17.03
C PRO A 52 10.31 -0.70 16.06
N LEU A 53 10.62 -0.29 14.84
CA LEU A 53 10.90 -1.18 13.71
C LEU A 53 12.30 -1.81 13.86
N ASP A 54 12.69 -2.00 15.13
CA ASP A 54 13.96 -2.36 15.71
C ASP A 54 13.93 -3.82 16.18
N ASN A 55 12.75 -4.35 16.55
CA ASN A 55 12.59 -5.72 17.05
C ASN A 55 12.03 -6.73 16.03
N GLN A 56 11.70 -6.28 14.82
CA GLN A 56 11.53 -7.19 13.71
C GLN A 56 12.94 -7.46 13.15
N PRO A 57 13.34 -8.71 12.85
CA PRO A 57 14.59 -8.97 12.12
C PRO A 57 14.47 -8.28 10.76
N ARG A 58 14.85 -7.01 10.70
CA ARG A 58 14.96 -6.25 9.46
C ARG A 58 16.11 -6.93 8.74
N PRO A 59 15.86 -7.59 7.60
CA PRO A 59 16.97 -8.04 6.77
C PRO A 59 17.82 -6.79 6.51
N PRO A 60 19.15 -6.85 6.62
CA PRO A 60 20.03 -5.70 6.43
C PRO A 60 20.11 -5.24 4.96
N THR A 61 18.99 -5.29 4.25
CA THR A 61 18.84 -4.78 2.89
C THR A 61 18.25 -3.38 3.02
N THR A 62 19.03 -2.37 2.65
CA THR A 62 18.51 -1.00 2.58
C THR A 62 17.26 -1.01 1.70
N GLU A 63 16.28 -0.16 1.96
CA GLU A 63 15.05 -0.09 1.16
C GLU A 63 15.37 0.18 -0.33
N CYS A 64 16.50 0.83 -0.61
CA CYS A 64 17.11 0.93 -1.94
C CYS A 64 17.50 -0.42 -2.55
N ASP A 65 18.05 -1.35 -1.77
CA ASP A 65 18.36 -2.71 -2.24
C ASP A 65 17.10 -3.50 -2.57
N ARG A 66 16.00 -3.32 -1.81
CA ARG A 66 14.71 -3.93 -2.14
C ARG A 66 14.12 -3.39 -3.44
N LEU A 67 14.20 -2.07 -3.65
CA LEU A 67 13.79 -1.44 -4.92
C LEU A 67 14.61 -1.95 -6.11
N LYS A 68 15.94 -2.07 -5.95
CA LYS A 68 16.82 -2.66 -6.96
C LYS A 68 16.50 -4.12 -7.23
N ALA A 69 16.29 -4.93 -6.18
CA ALA A 69 15.93 -6.34 -6.32
C ALA A 69 14.60 -6.52 -7.06
N ASN A 70 13.58 -5.74 -6.70
CA ASN A 70 12.27 -5.77 -7.37
C ASN A 70 12.37 -5.34 -8.84
N ALA A 71 13.18 -4.31 -9.13
CA ALA A 71 13.46 -3.91 -10.50
C ALA A 71 14.11 -5.07 -11.29
N THR A 72 15.13 -5.72 -10.74
CA THR A 72 15.81 -6.87 -11.37
C THR A 72 14.85 -8.01 -11.67
N ILE A 73 13.96 -8.36 -10.72
CA ILE A 73 12.93 -9.38 -10.93
C ILE A 73 11.98 -8.97 -12.06
N CYS A 74 11.52 -7.72 -12.07
CA CYS A 74 10.66 -7.21 -13.14
C CYS A 74 11.34 -7.29 -14.51
N TYR A 75 12.62 -6.91 -14.62
CA TYR A 75 13.38 -7.00 -15.87
C TYR A 75 13.58 -8.46 -16.32
N PHE A 76 13.84 -9.37 -15.37
CA PHE A 76 14.00 -10.79 -15.68
C PHE A 76 12.69 -11.39 -16.20
N CYS A 77 11.57 -11.14 -15.50
CA CYS A 77 10.24 -11.57 -15.95
C CYS A 77 9.88 -10.95 -17.30
N ALA A 78 10.12 -9.65 -17.49
CA ALA A 78 9.86 -8.97 -18.75
C ALA A 78 10.64 -9.59 -19.91
N SER A 79 11.93 -9.90 -19.69
CA SER A 79 12.77 -10.55 -20.70
C SER A 79 12.27 -11.97 -21.02
N ALA A 80 11.86 -12.74 -20.01
CA ALA A 80 11.29 -14.06 -20.21
C ALA A 80 9.97 -14.01 -21.01
N PHE A 81 9.07 -13.07 -20.69
CA PHE A 81 7.83 -12.88 -21.43
C PHE A 81 8.06 -12.38 -22.86
N LEU A 82 9.08 -11.55 -23.08
CA LEU A 82 9.44 -11.08 -24.41
C LEU A 82 9.97 -12.23 -25.27
N ILE A 83 10.87 -13.06 -24.73
CA ILE A 83 11.39 -14.26 -25.40
C ILE A 83 10.26 -15.25 -25.71
N ALA A 84 9.39 -15.52 -24.72
CA ALA A 84 8.21 -16.36 -24.89
C ALA A 84 7.25 -15.80 -25.96
N GLY A 85 7.06 -14.48 -25.99
CA GLY A 85 6.27 -13.80 -27.00
C GLY A 85 6.81 -14.02 -28.41
N ILE A 86 8.11 -13.88 -28.62
CA ILE A 86 8.76 -14.15 -29.92
C ILE A 86 8.67 -15.64 -30.30
N LEU A 87 8.89 -16.54 -29.34
CA LEU A 87 8.75 -17.99 -29.56
C LEU A 87 7.30 -18.41 -29.85
N SER A 88 6.31 -17.62 -29.43
CA SER A 88 4.89 -17.86 -29.66
C SER A 88 4.37 -17.33 -31.01
N VAL A 89 5.23 -16.77 -31.87
CA VAL A 89 4.87 -16.37 -33.24
C VAL A 89 4.19 -17.47 -34.08
N PRO A 90 4.53 -18.78 -33.98
CA PRO A 90 3.80 -19.82 -34.70
C PRO A 90 2.44 -20.19 -34.08
N LEU A 91 2.10 -19.67 -32.90
CA LEU A 91 0.80 -19.84 -32.24
C LEU A 91 -0.20 -18.75 -32.69
N PRO A 92 -1.49 -18.88 -32.36
CA PRO A 92 -2.49 -17.85 -32.68
C PRO A 92 -2.04 -16.46 -32.21
N VAL A 93 -2.26 -15.44 -33.05
CA VAL A 93 -1.76 -14.05 -32.89
C VAL A 93 -2.04 -13.43 -31.51
N ILE A 94 -3.06 -13.91 -30.81
CA ILE A 94 -3.41 -13.48 -29.45
C ILE A 94 -2.26 -13.73 -28.46
N PHE A 95 -1.55 -14.86 -28.58
CA PHE A 95 -0.47 -15.23 -27.67
C PHE A 95 0.75 -14.29 -27.73
N PRO A 96 1.36 -14.02 -28.90
CA PRO A 96 2.48 -13.08 -28.99
C PRO A 96 2.08 -11.66 -28.59
N VAL A 97 0.88 -11.20 -28.95
CA VAL A 97 0.40 -9.86 -28.58
C VAL A 97 0.29 -9.71 -27.06
N LEU A 98 -0.32 -10.68 -26.37
CA LEU A 98 -0.50 -10.62 -24.92
C LEU A 98 0.83 -10.70 -24.17
N LEU A 99 1.73 -11.60 -24.60
CA LEU A 99 3.04 -11.79 -23.98
C LEU A 99 3.96 -10.58 -24.18
N ILE A 100 4.03 -10.04 -25.39
CA ILE A 100 4.84 -8.85 -25.71
C ILE A 100 4.30 -7.62 -24.97
N SER A 101 2.99 -7.41 -24.95
CA SER A 101 2.39 -6.28 -24.23
C SER A 101 2.64 -6.37 -22.72
N THR A 102 2.56 -7.57 -22.14
CA THR A 102 2.87 -7.81 -20.72
C THR A 102 4.35 -7.54 -20.44
N ALA A 103 5.26 -7.95 -21.33
CA ALA A 103 6.68 -7.65 -21.20
C ALA A 103 6.95 -6.13 -21.16
N LEU A 104 6.36 -5.36 -22.09
CA LEU A 104 6.53 -3.90 -22.14
C LEU A 104 6.00 -3.21 -20.88
N PHE A 105 4.89 -3.70 -20.32
CA PHE A 105 4.35 -3.19 -19.06
C PHE A 105 5.30 -3.44 -17.89
N LEU A 106 5.84 -4.66 -17.77
CA LEU A 106 6.82 -5.00 -16.74
C LEU A 106 8.13 -4.22 -16.88
N PHE A 107 8.57 -3.95 -18.12
CA PHE A 107 9.70 -3.05 -18.39
C PHE A 107 9.45 -1.64 -17.83
N SER A 108 8.24 -1.10 -18.03
CA SER A 108 7.86 0.24 -17.54
C SER A 108 7.83 0.33 -16.02
N ILE A 109 7.31 -0.72 -15.36
CA ILE A 109 7.34 -0.84 -13.90
C ILE A 109 8.79 -0.94 -13.39
N GLY A 110 9.61 -1.80 -13.99
CA GLY A 110 11.01 -1.97 -13.63
C GLY A 110 11.84 -0.68 -13.80
N ALA A 111 11.56 0.09 -14.85
CA ALA A 111 12.16 1.41 -15.05
C ALA A 111 11.77 2.41 -13.96
N SER A 112 10.49 2.45 -13.59
CA SER A 112 9.98 3.33 -12.54
C SER A 112 10.63 3.05 -11.18
N TYR A 113 10.76 1.77 -10.79
CA TYR A 113 11.45 1.38 -9.56
C TYR A 113 12.94 1.75 -9.56
N ARG A 114 13.62 1.61 -10.70
CA ARG A 114 15.04 1.98 -10.85
C ARG A 114 15.26 3.49 -10.72
N ILE A 115 14.36 4.30 -11.27
CA ILE A 115 14.40 5.76 -11.14
C ILE A 115 14.10 6.16 -9.69
N GLY A 116 13.08 5.58 -9.06
CA GLY A 116 12.77 5.83 -7.65
C GLY A 116 13.95 5.54 -6.71
N ALA A 117 14.68 4.45 -6.94
CA ALA A 117 15.89 4.13 -6.17
C ALA A 117 16.99 5.18 -6.32
N ARG A 118 17.16 5.76 -7.52
CA ARG A 118 18.17 6.82 -7.80
C ARG A 118 17.80 8.17 -7.20
N VAL A 119 16.54 8.57 -7.30
CA VAL A 119 16.06 9.83 -6.72
C VAL A 119 16.25 9.82 -5.20
N ARG A 120 15.94 8.69 -4.55
CA ARG A 120 16.07 8.58 -3.11
C ARG A 120 17.52 8.63 -2.62
N THR A 121 18.45 8.01 -3.36
CA THR A 121 19.89 8.10 -3.05
C THR A 121 20.40 9.54 -3.15
N ALA A 122 20.00 10.26 -4.20
CA ALA A 122 20.36 11.67 -4.36
C ALA A 122 19.82 12.58 -3.24
N ILE A 123 18.58 12.33 -2.77
CA ILE A 123 17.98 13.09 -1.66
C ILE A 123 18.71 12.82 -0.34
N THR A 124 19.07 11.56 -0.06
CA THR A 124 19.84 11.21 1.15
C THR A 124 21.25 11.82 1.13
N GLU A 125 21.89 11.90 -0.03
CA GLU A 125 23.19 12.58 -0.16
C GLU A 125 23.08 14.11 0.04
N GLN A 126 22.00 14.74 -0.44
CA GLN A 126 21.78 16.18 -0.24
C GLN A 126 21.38 16.56 1.19
N SER A 127 20.68 15.69 1.94
CA SER A 127 20.23 16.04 3.30
C SER A 127 21.32 15.92 4.37
N HIS A 128 22.48 15.38 4.03
CA HIS A 128 23.65 15.25 4.92
C HIS A 128 24.69 16.37 4.73
N HIS A 129 24.41 17.33 3.84
CA HIS A 129 25.26 18.48 3.56
C HIS A 129 24.66 19.77 4.11
#